data_AF-A0A933G5A0-F1
#
_entry.id   AF-A0A933G5A0-F1
#
_cell.length_a   1.000
_cell.length_b   1.000
_cell.length_c   1.000
_cell.angle_alpha   90.00
_cell.angle_beta   90.00
_cell.angle_gamma   90.00
#
_symmetry.space_group_name_H-M   'P 1'
#
loop_
_entity.id
_entity.type
_entity.pdbx_description
1 polymer ?
#
loop_
_entity_poly.entity_id
_entity_poly.type
_entity_poly.pdbx_seq_one_letter_code
_entity_poly.pdbx_strand_id
1 'polypeptide(L)'
;MSVNKHSSKGKVRRVGLSDRTKKVLLATTGCVALVLLSFWAYYTFTTLKPPDLATARPQEVVNYLGLERGFPRMGIDDREQYLVKAYNKFAQGEARIEMSKAFERMSAGERQVFVDAAFEAAKVRFLQKANEYNRLPKGQRTQFVDSMINTLETQRRSVGGYGGQGDVTAPFKGSVPNTTDGMTKTLVSRTTASQRAKAQPLFDAIAVRYKEREKRR
;
A
#
# COMPACT_ATOMS: atom_id res chain seq x y z
N MET A 1 -19.97 60.34 43.27
CA MET A 1 -19.82 58.87 43.34
C MET A 1 -18.73 58.44 42.36
N SER A 2 -17.51 58.21 42.86
CA SER A 2 -16.36 57.81 42.02
C SER A 2 -16.25 56.29 41.96
N VAL A 3 -16.30 55.73 40.75
CA VAL A 3 -16.11 54.31 40.49
C VAL A 3 -14.63 54.07 40.18
N ASN A 4 -13.92 53.45 41.12
CA ASN A 4 -12.51 53.11 40.99
C ASN A 4 -12.37 51.77 40.22
N LYS A 5 -11.93 51.82 38.95
CA LYS A 5 -11.63 50.62 38.15
C LYS A 5 -10.18 50.18 38.40
N HIS A 6 -9.99 49.18 39.26
CA HIS A 6 -8.71 48.48 39.35
C HIS A 6 -8.56 47.47 38.21
N SER A 7 -7.70 47.79 37.24
CA SER A 7 -7.21 46.87 36.21
C SER A 7 -6.15 45.95 36.82
N SER A 8 -6.52 44.71 37.12
CA SER A 8 -5.58 43.64 37.51
C SER A 8 -4.94 43.03 36.25
N LYS A 9 -3.76 43.54 35.86
CA LYS A 9 -2.89 42.87 34.89
C LYS A 9 -2.27 41.61 35.52
N GLY A 10 -2.87 40.45 35.27
CA GLY A 10 -2.30 39.16 35.64
C GLY A 10 -0.98 38.91 34.91
N LYS A 11 0.15 38.96 35.63
CA LYS A 11 1.45 38.51 35.13
C LYS A 11 1.40 36.98 34.96
N VAL A 12 1.40 36.51 33.72
CA VAL A 12 1.61 35.09 33.39
C VAL A 12 3.01 34.71 33.85
N ARG A 13 3.11 34.01 34.98
CA ARG A 13 4.38 33.42 35.47
C ARG A 13 4.80 32.33 34.49
N ARG A 14 5.83 32.60 33.69
CA ARG A 14 6.54 31.55 32.95
C ARG A 14 7.27 30.67 33.97
N VAL A 15 6.70 29.52 34.29
CA VAL A 15 7.37 28.49 35.08
C VAL A 15 8.51 27.94 34.21
N GLY A 16 9.74 28.37 34.49
CA GLY A 16 10.93 27.84 33.81
C GLY A 16 11.13 26.38 34.21
N LEU A 17 11.34 25.51 33.22
CA LEU A 17 11.73 24.12 33.46
C LEU A 17 13.01 24.06 34.30
N SER A 18 13.05 23.17 35.30
CA SER A 18 14.26 22.97 36.11
C SER A 18 15.43 22.53 35.22
N ASP A 19 16.67 22.90 35.57
CA ASP A 19 17.84 22.53 34.75
C ASP A 19 18.06 21.03 34.66
N ARG A 20 17.61 20.27 35.67
CA ARG A 20 17.59 18.80 35.63
C ARG A 20 16.60 18.30 34.58
N THR A 21 15.41 18.89 34.50
CA THR A 21 14.42 18.56 33.47
C THR A 21 14.90 18.96 32.08
N LYS A 22 15.57 20.12 31.92
CA LYS A 22 16.15 20.52 30.64
C LYS A 22 17.25 19.56 30.18
N LYS A 23 18.14 19.12 31.08
CA LYS A 23 19.21 18.15 30.75
C LYS A 23 18.65 16.78 30.37
N VAL A 24 17.65 16.28 31.11
CA VAL A 24 16.96 15.02 30.76
C VAL A 24 16.23 15.15 29.43
N LEU A 25 15.54 16.27 29.20
CA LEU A 25 14.84 16.51 27.94
C LEU A 25 15.82 16.58 26.76
N LEU A 26 16.92 17.33 26.88
CA LEU A 26 17.99 17.35 25.88
C LEU A 26 18.62 15.97 25.63
N ALA A 27 18.90 15.21 26.68
CA ALA A 27 19.46 13.86 26.55
C ALA A 27 18.47 12.92 25.85
N THR A 28 17.19 12.94 26.24
CA THR A 28 16.15 12.11 25.60
C THR A 28 15.90 12.51 24.15
N THR A 29 15.83 13.80 23.84
CA THR A 29 15.71 14.29 22.46
C THR A 29 16.94 13.89 21.63
N GLY A 30 18.15 13.98 22.20
CA GLY A 30 19.39 13.54 21.55
C GLY A 30 19.38 12.04 21.25
N CYS A 31 18.99 11.19 22.20
CA CYS A 31 18.89 9.75 21.99
C CYS A 31 17.83 9.39 20.93
N VAL A 32 16.66 10.03 20.96
CA VAL A 32 15.62 9.80 19.94
C VAL A 32 16.13 10.23 18.56
N ALA A 33 16.78 11.40 18.45
CA ALA A 33 17.36 11.86 17.19
C ALA A 33 18.42 10.90 16.66
N LEU A 34 19.31 10.39 17.51
CA LEU A 34 20.31 9.38 17.13
C LEU A 34 19.66 8.09 16.63
N VAL A 35 18.66 7.56 17.33
CA VAL A 35 17.94 6.36 16.89
C VAL A 35 17.25 6.59 15.55
N LEU A 36 16.59 7.73 15.36
CA LEU A 36 15.93 8.07 14.10
C LEU A 36 16.94 8.24 12.95
N LEU A 37 18.09 8.88 13.20
CA LEU A 37 19.15 9.06 12.21
C LEU A 37 19.83 7.73 11.85
N SER A 38 20.12 6.89 12.85
CA SER A 38 20.67 5.56 12.61
C SER A 38 19.68 4.67 11.86
N PHE A 39 18.39 4.74 12.17
CA PHE A 39 17.35 4.03 11.45
C PHE A 39 17.22 4.53 10.01
N TRP A 40 17.22 5.85 9.80
CA TRP A 40 17.19 6.46 8.47
C TRP A 40 18.42 6.10 7.64
N ALA A 41 19.62 6.17 8.22
CA ALA A 41 20.87 5.80 7.57
C ALA A 41 20.87 4.31 7.22
N TYR A 42 20.49 3.45 8.18
CA TYR A 42 20.30 2.03 7.94
C TYR A 42 19.37 1.82 6.75
N TYR A 43 18.17 2.42 6.75
CA TYR A 43 17.22 2.28 5.65
C TYR A 43 17.80 2.73 4.31
N THR A 44 18.45 3.89 4.28
CA THR A 44 19.00 4.49 3.06
C THR A 44 20.15 3.65 2.48
N PHE A 45 21.11 3.23 3.30
CA PHE A 45 22.28 2.47 2.84
C PHE A 45 21.99 1.00 2.62
N THR A 46 20.91 0.46 3.21
CA THR A 46 20.59 -0.95 3.07
C THR A 46 19.47 -1.23 2.07
N THR A 47 18.80 -0.22 1.52
CA THR A 47 17.81 -0.42 0.45
C THR A 47 18.49 -0.74 -0.87
N LEU A 48 18.12 -1.86 -1.47
CA LEU A 48 18.61 -2.25 -2.79
C LEU A 48 17.91 -1.38 -3.84
N LYS A 49 18.67 -0.90 -4.82
CA LYS A 49 18.09 -0.19 -5.97
C LYS A 49 17.29 -1.18 -6.83
N PRO A 50 16.13 -0.77 -7.37
CA PRO A 50 15.39 -1.59 -8.32
C PRO A 50 16.27 -1.83 -9.56
N PRO A 51 16.24 -3.05 -10.14
CA PRO A 51 16.95 -3.31 -11.38
C PRO A 51 16.37 -2.44 -12.50
N ASP A 52 17.24 -1.98 -13.40
CA ASP A 52 16.84 -1.14 -14.54
C ASP A 52 15.96 -1.95 -15.49
N LEU A 53 14.68 -1.59 -15.57
CA LEU A 53 13.74 -2.28 -16.43
C LEU A 53 14.08 -2.16 -17.91
N ALA A 54 14.97 -1.29 -18.41
CA ALA A 54 15.36 -1.37 -19.82
C ALA A 54 16.16 -2.65 -20.11
N THR A 55 17.07 -3.00 -19.20
CA THR A 55 18.08 -4.07 -19.40
C THR A 55 17.84 -5.31 -18.56
N ALA A 56 17.01 -5.22 -17.51
CA ALA A 56 16.77 -6.32 -16.58
C ALA A 56 16.08 -7.52 -17.23
N ARG A 57 16.48 -8.71 -16.79
CA ARG A 57 15.83 -9.98 -17.10
C ARG A 57 14.67 -10.26 -16.13
N PRO A 58 13.68 -11.08 -16.51
CA PRO A 58 12.56 -11.43 -15.63
C PRO A 58 12.99 -11.95 -14.25
N GLN A 59 14.02 -12.81 -14.20
CA GLN A 59 14.53 -13.36 -12.93
C GLN A 59 15.09 -12.28 -11.99
N GLU A 60 15.78 -11.27 -12.52
CA GLU A 60 16.35 -10.18 -11.71
C GLU A 60 15.24 -9.33 -11.08
N VAL A 61 14.18 -9.08 -11.83
CA VAL A 61 13.01 -8.36 -11.33
C VAL A 61 12.29 -9.17 -10.27
N VAL A 62 12.01 -10.46 -10.49
CA VAL A 62 11.34 -11.31 -9.51
C VAL A 62 12.17 -11.46 -8.23
N ASN A 63 13.49 -11.64 -8.34
CA ASN A 63 14.38 -11.66 -7.18
C ASN A 63 14.25 -10.36 -6.39
N TYR A 64 14.28 -9.20 -7.06
CA TYR A 64 14.11 -7.91 -6.40
C TYR A 64 12.74 -7.76 -5.70
N LEU A 65 11.67 -8.29 -6.29
CA LEU A 65 10.33 -8.28 -5.71
C LEU A 65 10.21 -9.11 -4.42
N GLY A 66 10.97 -10.21 -4.32
CA GLY A 66 11.00 -11.09 -3.15
C GLY A 66 11.93 -10.67 -2.01
N LEU A 67 12.86 -9.75 -2.27
CA LEU A 67 13.85 -9.34 -1.27
C LEU A 67 13.28 -8.34 -0.27
N GLU A 68 13.42 -8.61 1.03
CA GLU A 68 12.98 -7.72 2.13
C GLU A 68 13.60 -6.32 2.04
N ARG A 69 14.81 -6.23 1.49
CA ARG A 69 15.56 -4.98 1.30
C ARG A 69 15.30 -4.32 -0.06
N GLY A 70 14.53 -4.96 -0.92
CA GLY A 70 14.19 -4.50 -2.26
C GLY A 70 12.81 -3.84 -2.29
N PHE A 71 11.88 -4.45 -3.03
CA PHE A 71 10.55 -3.91 -3.30
C PHE A 71 9.77 -3.39 -2.08
N PRO A 72 9.74 -4.06 -0.91
CA PRO A 72 9.03 -3.57 0.28
C PRO A 72 9.63 -2.30 0.89
N ARG A 73 10.79 -1.83 0.44
CA ARG A 73 11.42 -0.58 0.92
C ARG A 73 11.24 0.60 -0.02
N MET A 74 10.67 0.39 -1.20
CA MET A 74 10.32 1.48 -2.10
C MET A 74 9.19 2.32 -1.49
N GLY A 75 9.08 3.59 -1.88
CA GLY A 75 7.89 4.39 -1.60
C GLY A 75 6.64 3.72 -2.20
N ILE A 76 5.47 3.92 -1.58
CA ILE A 76 4.25 3.23 -2.02
C ILE A 76 3.90 3.56 -3.48
N ASP A 77 4.04 4.82 -3.89
CA ASP A 77 3.80 5.24 -5.27
C ASP A 77 4.83 4.65 -6.23
N ASP A 78 6.11 4.57 -5.81
CA ASP A 78 7.18 3.97 -6.61
C ASP A 78 6.96 2.46 -6.81
N ARG A 79 6.40 1.76 -5.80
CA ARG A 79 6.05 0.34 -5.91
C ARG A 79 5.03 0.11 -7.00
N GLU A 80 3.95 0.88 -7.01
CA GLU A 80 2.89 0.77 -8.03
C GLU A 80 3.47 1.05 -9.42
N GLN A 81 4.20 2.16 -9.58
CA GLN A 81 4.82 2.50 -10.86
C GLN A 81 5.80 1.43 -11.35
N TYR A 82 6.61 0.88 -10.45
CA TYR A 82 7.57 -0.17 -10.78
C TYR A 82 6.87 -1.46 -11.20
N LEU A 83 5.82 -1.89 -10.48
CA LEU A 83 5.04 -3.07 -10.87
C LEU A 83 4.35 -2.89 -12.22
N VAL A 84 3.76 -1.72 -12.48
CA VAL A 84 3.12 -1.43 -13.76
C VAL A 84 4.14 -1.45 -14.91
N LYS A 85 5.32 -0.84 -14.72
CA LYS A 85 6.38 -0.85 -15.74
C LYS A 85 6.93 -2.26 -15.97
N ALA A 86 7.19 -3.01 -14.90
CA ALA A 86 7.67 -4.38 -14.98
C ALA A 86 6.64 -5.27 -15.68
N TYR A 87 5.37 -5.16 -15.29
CA TYR A 87 4.28 -5.86 -15.93
C TYR A 87 4.21 -5.52 -17.43
N ASN A 88 4.18 -4.25 -17.80
CA ASN A 88 4.10 -3.84 -19.20
C ASN A 88 5.28 -4.35 -20.04
N LYS A 89 6.49 -4.37 -19.47
CA LYS A 89 7.67 -4.92 -20.15
C LYS A 89 7.56 -6.42 -20.38
N PHE A 90 7.10 -7.17 -19.39
CA PHE A 90 7.11 -8.63 -19.39
C PHE A 90 5.72 -9.26 -19.56
N ALA A 91 4.74 -8.50 -20.05
CA ALA A 91 3.34 -8.92 -20.14
C ALA A 91 3.08 -9.95 -21.25
N GLN A 92 4.02 -10.18 -22.17
CA GLN A 92 3.80 -10.96 -23.39
C GLN A 92 5.04 -11.79 -23.76
N GLY A 93 4.83 -12.78 -24.64
CA GLY A 93 5.89 -13.59 -25.24
C GLY A 93 6.66 -14.47 -24.25
N GLU A 94 7.90 -14.81 -24.61
CA GLU A 94 8.78 -15.66 -23.80
C GLU A 94 9.11 -15.03 -22.45
N ALA A 95 9.27 -13.70 -22.40
CA ALA A 95 9.62 -12.99 -21.18
C ALA A 95 8.55 -13.15 -20.08
N ARG A 96 7.27 -13.28 -20.46
CA ARG A 96 6.18 -13.61 -19.53
C ARG A 96 6.30 -15.01 -18.95
N ILE A 97 6.65 -15.99 -19.80
CA ILE A 97 6.85 -17.39 -19.39
C ILE A 97 8.03 -17.47 -18.43
N GLU A 98 9.13 -16.78 -18.74
CA GLU A 98 10.29 -16.67 -17.86
C GLU A 98 9.95 -16.00 -16.53
N MET A 99 9.14 -14.93 -16.55
CA MET A 99 8.68 -14.28 -15.32
C MET A 99 7.83 -15.22 -14.46
N SER A 100 6.92 -15.98 -15.08
CA SER A 100 6.13 -17.01 -14.40
C SER A 100 7.03 -18.06 -13.73
N LYS A 101 8.00 -18.61 -14.48
CA LYS A 101 8.98 -19.58 -13.95
C LYS A 101 9.84 -18.98 -12.83
N ALA A 102 10.21 -17.71 -12.93
CA ALA A 102 10.95 -17.03 -11.88
C ALA A 102 10.10 -16.89 -10.60
N PHE A 103 8.81 -16.55 -10.73
CA PHE A 103 7.89 -16.51 -9.59
C PHE A 103 7.69 -17.89 -8.93
N GLU A 104 7.65 -18.97 -9.72
CA GLU A 104 7.57 -20.35 -9.22
C GLU A 104 8.77 -20.73 -8.35
N ARG A 105 9.95 -20.17 -8.64
CA ARG A 105 11.20 -20.42 -7.91
C ARG A 105 11.32 -19.63 -6.60
N MET A 106 10.46 -18.65 -6.36
CA MET A 106 10.47 -17.92 -5.09
C MET A 106 10.15 -18.85 -3.93
N SER A 107 10.91 -18.74 -2.86
CA SER A 107 10.60 -19.36 -1.57
C SER A 107 9.30 -18.81 -0.98
N ALA A 108 8.69 -19.54 -0.03
CA ALA A 108 7.48 -19.07 0.63
C ALA A 108 7.67 -17.71 1.33
N GLY A 109 8.85 -17.48 1.93
CA GLY A 109 9.20 -16.21 2.57
C GLY A 109 9.25 -15.05 1.56
N GLU A 110 9.96 -15.23 0.45
CA GLU A 110 10.03 -14.21 -0.61
C GLU A 110 8.65 -13.90 -1.20
N ARG A 111 7.81 -14.93 -1.40
CA ARG A 111 6.43 -14.72 -1.87
C ARG A 111 5.62 -13.90 -0.87
N GLN A 112 5.75 -14.19 0.42
CA GLN A 112 5.07 -13.44 1.47
C GLN A 112 5.51 -11.97 1.48
N VAL A 113 6.82 -11.73 1.38
CA VAL A 113 7.40 -10.38 1.31
C VAL A 113 6.82 -9.60 0.13
N PHE A 114 6.76 -10.21 -1.05
CA PHE A 114 6.18 -9.59 -2.23
C PHE A 114 4.68 -9.32 -2.07
N VAL A 115 3.90 -10.32 -1.62
CA VAL A 115 2.45 -10.21 -1.42
C VAL A 115 2.12 -9.12 -0.40
N ASP A 116 2.89 -9.01 0.68
CA ASP A 116 2.70 -8.00 1.71
C ASP A 116 2.93 -6.59 1.15
N ALA A 117 4.04 -6.40 0.43
CA ALA A 117 4.36 -5.13 -0.18
C ALA A 117 3.34 -4.71 -1.26
N ALA A 118 2.86 -5.66 -2.06
CA ALA A 118 1.84 -5.43 -3.08
C ALA A 118 0.47 -5.11 -2.44
N PHE A 119 0.10 -5.83 -1.37
CA PHE A 119 -1.13 -5.57 -0.62
C PHE A 119 -1.13 -4.16 -0.01
N GLU A 120 -0.02 -3.71 0.57
CA GLU A 120 0.08 -2.36 1.12
C GLU A 120 -0.12 -1.27 0.05
N ALA A 121 0.45 -1.45 -1.15
CA ALA A 121 0.22 -0.55 -2.27
C ALA A 121 -1.24 -0.55 -2.72
N ALA A 122 -1.83 -1.75 -2.90
CA ALA A 122 -3.24 -1.89 -3.26
C ALA A 122 -4.18 -1.26 -2.22
N LYS A 123 -3.88 -1.43 -0.93
CA LYS A 123 -4.64 -0.83 0.18
C LYS A 123 -4.66 0.69 0.10
N VAL A 124 -3.49 1.32 -0.08
CA VAL A 124 -3.41 2.78 -0.21
C VAL A 124 -4.21 3.27 -1.41
N ARG A 125 -4.07 2.60 -2.56
CA ARG A 125 -4.83 2.95 -3.77
C ARG A 125 -6.34 2.80 -3.59
N PHE A 126 -6.77 1.72 -2.93
CA PHE A 126 -8.18 1.50 -2.63
C PHE A 126 -8.74 2.58 -1.69
N LEU A 127 -7.98 2.99 -0.67
CA LEU A 127 -8.38 4.09 0.23
C LEU A 127 -8.45 5.44 -0.51
N GLN A 128 -7.54 5.71 -1.44
CA GLN A 128 -7.64 6.89 -2.32
C GLN A 128 -8.93 6.86 -3.15
N LYS A 129 -9.25 5.71 -3.76
CA LYS A 129 -10.48 5.52 -4.53
C LYS A 129 -11.74 5.61 -3.68
N ALA A 130 -11.71 5.14 -2.45
CA ALA A 130 -12.81 5.32 -1.51
C ALA A 130 -13.04 6.79 -1.17
N ASN A 131 -11.97 7.56 -0.96
CA ASN A 131 -12.10 9.01 -0.73
C ASN A 131 -12.66 9.74 -1.96
N GLU A 132 -12.24 9.35 -3.16
CA GLU A 132 -12.79 9.87 -4.43
C GLU A 132 -14.29 9.56 -4.52
N TYR A 133 -14.67 8.28 -4.35
CA TYR A 133 -16.06 7.82 -4.37
C TYR A 133 -16.95 8.59 -3.39
N ASN A 134 -16.48 8.78 -2.15
CA ASN A 134 -17.25 9.48 -1.11
C ASN A 134 -17.51 10.95 -1.47
N ARG A 135 -16.64 11.57 -2.27
CA ARG A 135 -16.79 12.95 -2.75
C ARG A 135 -17.65 13.06 -4.02
N LEU A 136 -17.88 11.96 -4.74
CA LEU A 136 -18.68 11.99 -5.97
C LEU A 136 -20.17 12.24 -5.69
N PRO A 137 -20.85 13.04 -6.53
CA PRO A 137 -22.30 13.14 -6.56
C PRO A 137 -22.95 11.77 -6.78
N LYS A 138 -24.13 11.53 -6.17
CA LYS A 138 -24.82 10.22 -6.24
C LYS A 138 -24.99 9.71 -7.68
N GLY A 139 -25.30 10.59 -8.63
CA GLY A 139 -25.48 10.23 -10.04
C GLY A 139 -24.22 9.70 -10.75
N GLN A 140 -23.01 10.00 -10.25
CA GLN A 140 -21.74 9.57 -10.87
C GLN A 140 -21.16 8.30 -10.21
N ARG A 141 -21.66 7.92 -9.04
CA ARG A 141 -21.11 6.81 -8.23
C ARG A 141 -21.21 5.46 -8.93
N THR A 142 -22.31 5.19 -9.63
CA THR A 142 -22.50 3.91 -10.35
C THR A 142 -21.49 3.74 -11.47
N GLN A 143 -21.30 4.77 -12.30
CA GLN A 143 -20.32 4.75 -13.40
C GLN A 143 -18.89 4.58 -12.86
N PHE A 144 -18.57 5.24 -11.75
CA PHE A 144 -17.27 5.09 -11.10
C PHE A 144 -17.02 3.63 -10.65
N VAL A 145 -18.00 3.01 -9.98
CA VAL A 145 -17.92 1.60 -9.57
C VAL A 145 -17.81 0.67 -10.76
N ASP A 146 -18.59 0.92 -11.82
CA ASP A 146 -18.54 0.12 -13.05
C ASP A 146 -17.16 0.19 -13.73
N SER A 147 -16.56 1.39 -13.79
CA SER A 147 -15.20 1.58 -14.29
C SER A 147 -14.18 0.81 -13.45
N MET A 148 -14.27 0.90 -12.12
CA MET A 148 -13.38 0.16 -11.21
C MET A 148 -13.48 -1.35 -11.41
N ILE A 149 -14.69 -1.91 -11.47
CA ILE A 149 -14.88 -3.35 -11.69
C ILE A 149 -14.28 -3.77 -13.03
N ASN A 150 -14.50 -2.99 -14.09
CA ASN A 150 -13.92 -3.27 -15.41
C ASN A 150 -12.39 -3.25 -15.40
N THR A 151 -11.77 -2.28 -14.71
CA THR A 151 -10.33 -2.22 -14.55
C THR A 151 -9.80 -3.44 -13.78
N LEU A 152 -10.44 -3.81 -12.68
CA LEU A 152 -10.04 -4.98 -11.88
C LEU A 152 -10.19 -6.29 -12.66
N GLU A 153 -11.29 -6.47 -13.42
CA GLU A 153 -11.48 -7.65 -14.26
C GLU A 153 -10.44 -7.72 -15.39
N THR A 154 -10.16 -6.59 -16.04
CA THR A 154 -9.13 -6.50 -17.09
C THR A 154 -7.76 -6.86 -16.53
N GLN A 155 -7.38 -6.27 -15.39
CA GLN A 155 -6.11 -6.57 -14.73
C GLN A 155 -6.04 -8.04 -14.30
N ARG A 156 -7.09 -8.58 -13.68
CA ARG A 156 -7.15 -10.00 -13.26
C ARG A 156 -6.96 -10.95 -14.45
N ARG A 157 -7.66 -10.72 -15.56
CA ARG A 157 -7.52 -11.53 -16.78
C ARG A 157 -6.13 -11.41 -17.37
N SER A 158 -5.58 -10.19 -17.39
CA SER A 158 -4.29 -9.92 -17.97
C SER A 158 -3.16 -10.58 -17.18
N VAL A 159 -3.22 -10.62 -15.84
CA VAL A 159 -2.23 -11.35 -15.01
C VAL A 159 -2.44 -12.86 -15.01
N GLY A 160 -3.69 -13.33 -15.07
CA GLY A 160 -4.06 -14.75 -14.96
C GLY A 160 -3.78 -15.62 -16.20
N GLY A 161 -3.04 -15.13 -17.19
CA GLY A 161 -2.62 -15.93 -18.35
C GLY A 161 -3.71 -16.18 -19.40
N TYR A 162 -4.77 -15.35 -19.45
CA TYR A 162 -5.82 -15.52 -20.44
C TYR A 162 -5.24 -15.49 -21.87
N GLY A 163 -5.55 -16.51 -22.69
CA GLY A 163 -5.03 -16.64 -24.06
C GLY A 163 -3.74 -17.48 -24.20
N GLY A 164 -3.44 -18.38 -23.26
CA GLY A 164 -2.31 -19.31 -23.37
C GLY A 164 -0.95 -18.72 -22.98
N GLN A 165 -0.95 -17.52 -22.40
CA GLN A 165 0.25 -16.89 -21.85
C GLN A 165 0.51 -17.38 -20.42
N GLY A 166 1.77 -17.37 -19.96
CA GLY A 166 2.12 -17.83 -18.60
C GLY A 166 1.28 -17.16 -17.50
N ASP A 167 0.68 -17.97 -16.60
CA ASP A 167 -0.09 -17.50 -15.44
C ASP A 167 0.86 -17.06 -14.31
N VAL A 168 1.20 -15.77 -14.30
CA VAL A 168 2.09 -15.20 -13.28
C VAL A 168 1.45 -15.17 -11.88
N THR A 169 0.16 -15.50 -11.76
CA THR A 169 -0.54 -15.59 -10.47
C THR A 169 -0.51 -17.00 -9.87
N ALA A 170 -0.21 -18.03 -10.67
CA ALA A 170 -0.22 -19.41 -10.21
C ALA A 170 0.63 -19.65 -8.93
N PRO A 171 1.85 -19.08 -8.81
CA PRO A 171 2.68 -19.25 -7.61
C PRO A 171 2.09 -18.65 -6.32
N PHE A 172 1.07 -17.79 -6.44
CA PHE A 172 0.48 -17.04 -5.33
C PHE A 172 -0.91 -17.52 -4.92
N LYS A 173 -1.46 -18.53 -5.60
CA LYS A 173 -2.84 -19.04 -5.32
C LYS A 173 -3.05 -19.50 -3.87
N GLY A 174 -1.98 -19.87 -3.16
CA GLY A 174 -2.03 -20.22 -1.72
C GLY A 174 -1.65 -19.08 -0.77
N SER A 175 -1.10 -17.97 -1.28
CA SER A 175 -0.63 -16.82 -0.47
C SER A 175 -1.64 -15.68 -0.41
N VAL A 176 -2.56 -15.61 -1.37
CA VAL A 176 -3.64 -14.62 -1.39
C VAL A 176 -4.95 -15.32 -1.04
N PRO A 177 -5.77 -14.78 -0.12
CA PRO A 177 -7.06 -15.37 0.19
C PRO A 177 -7.93 -15.46 -1.05
N ASN A 178 -8.42 -16.66 -1.36
CA ASN A 178 -9.31 -16.92 -2.48
C ASN A 178 -10.79 -17.00 -2.07
N THR A 179 -11.08 -16.89 -0.76
CA THR A 179 -12.44 -16.85 -0.21
C THR A 179 -12.81 -15.46 0.27
N THR A 180 -14.11 -15.14 0.23
CA THR A 180 -14.64 -13.86 0.75
C THR A 180 -14.32 -13.67 2.23
N ASP A 181 -14.39 -14.74 3.03
CA ASP A 181 -14.04 -14.71 4.45
C ASP A 181 -12.55 -14.44 4.68
N GLY A 182 -11.67 -15.14 3.95
CA GLY A 182 -10.22 -14.92 4.02
C GLY A 182 -9.81 -13.51 3.59
N MET A 183 -10.45 -12.97 2.54
CA MET A 183 -10.27 -11.59 2.11
C MET A 183 -10.72 -10.61 3.18
N THR A 184 -11.88 -10.85 3.81
CA THR A 184 -12.40 -10.03 4.91
C THR A 184 -11.46 -10.06 6.11
N LYS A 185 -10.98 -11.24 6.53
CA LYS A 185 -10.00 -11.40 7.63
C LYS A 185 -8.69 -10.68 7.33
N THR A 186 -8.22 -10.74 6.09
CA THR A 186 -7.00 -10.05 5.64
C THR A 186 -7.18 -8.54 5.66
N LEU A 187 -8.32 -8.06 5.16
CA LEU A 187 -8.68 -6.64 5.24
C LEU A 187 -8.75 -6.20 6.70
N VAL A 188 -9.44 -6.93 7.57
CA VAL A 188 -9.60 -6.56 8.99
C VAL A 188 -8.26 -6.55 9.73
N SER A 189 -7.40 -7.54 9.50
CA SER A 189 -6.08 -7.61 10.16
C SER A 189 -5.09 -6.55 9.69
N ARG A 190 -5.24 -6.04 8.46
CA ARG A 190 -4.28 -5.08 7.85
C ARG A 190 -4.80 -3.66 7.69
N THR A 191 -5.99 -3.38 8.22
CA THR A 191 -6.59 -2.05 8.22
C THR A 191 -7.00 -1.61 9.62
N THR A 192 -6.99 -0.31 9.85
CA THR A 192 -7.57 0.28 11.07
C THR A 192 -9.09 0.41 10.95
N ALA A 193 -9.79 0.54 12.08
CA ALA A 193 -11.24 0.78 12.08
C ALA A 193 -11.63 2.03 11.28
N SER A 194 -10.82 3.10 11.37
CA SER A 194 -11.04 4.33 10.58
C SER A 194 -10.89 4.09 9.09
N GLN A 195 -9.87 3.33 8.66
CA GLN A 195 -9.69 2.98 7.25
C GLN A 195 -10.86 2.15 6.72
N ARG A 196 -11.35 1.18 7.49
CA ARG A 196 -12.53 0.38 7.13
C ARG A 196 -13.77 1.27 6.98
N ALA A 197 -14.05 2.13 7.97
CA ALA A 197 -15.19 3.03 7.91
C ALA A 197 -15.17 3.94 6.67
N LYS A 198 -14.00 4.45 6.28
CA LYS A 198 -13.84 5.26 5.06
C LYS A 198 -14.08 4.47 3.78
N ALA A 199 -13.67 3.20 3.77
CA ALA A 199 -13.72 2.34 2.59
C ALA A 199 -15.06 1.60 2.41
N GLN A 200 -15.82 1.42 3.49
CA GLN A 200 -17.06 0.67 3.53
C GLN A 200 -18.06 1.07 2.44
N PRO A 201 -18.35 2.37 2.19
CA PRO A 201 -19.34 2.75 1.19
C PRO A 201 -18.97 2.31 -0.24
N LEU A 202 -17.68 2.40 -0.59
CA LEU A 202 -17.20 1.95 -1.89
C LEU A 202 -17.22 0.42 -1.98
N PHE A 203 -16.79 -0.28 -0.92
CA PHE A 203 -16.81 -1.74 -0.88
C PHE A 203 -18.22 -2.30 -1.06
N ASP A 204 -19.20 -1.76 -0.33
CA ASP A 204 -20.60 -2.19 -0.44
C ASP A 204 -21.16 -1.92 -1.84
N ALA A 205 -20.84 -0.76 -2.43
CA ALA A 205 -21.27 -0.43 -3.79
C ALA A 205 -20.68 -1.39 -4.83
N ILE A 206 -19.39 -1.75 -4.70
CA ILE A 206 -18.76 -2.77 -5.56
C ILE A 206 -19.45 -4.13 -5.37
N ALA A 207 -19.69 -4.56 -4.13
CA ALA A 207 -20.30 -5.86 -3.83
C ALA A 207 -21.72 -5.98 -4.39
N VAL A 208 -22.55 -4.94 -4.25
CA VAL A 208 -23.89 -4.88 -4.84
C VAL A 208 -23.80 -4.94 -6.36
N ARG A 209 -22.96 -4.09 -6.96
CA ARG A 209 -22.84 -4.01 -8.42
C ARG A 209 -22.28 -5.28 -9.05
N TYR A 210 -21.38 -5.98 -8.36
CA TYR A 210 -20.85 -7.27 -8.80
C TYR A 210 -21.92 -8.35 -8.82
N LYS A 211 -22.73 -8.47 -7.75
CA LYS A 211 -23.88 -9.39 -7.69
C LYS A 211 -24.92 -9.11 -8.78
N GLU A 212 -25.18 -7.84 -9.08
CA GLU A 212 -26.08 -7.46 -10.18
C GLU A 212 -25.55 -7.92 -11.55
N ARG A 213 -24.24 -7.84 -11.78
CA ARG A 213 -23.61 -8.30 -13.03
C ARG A 213 -23.63 -9.81 -13.16
N GLU A 214 -23.40 -10.55 -12.07
CA GLU A 214 -23.48 -12.01 -12.07
C GLU A 214 -24.89 -12.50 -12.43
N LYS A 215 -25.95 -11.87 -11.91
CA LYS A 215 -27.34 -12.23 -12.23
C LYS A 215 -27.73 -11.97 -13.70
N ARG A 216 -26.97 -11.15 -14.43
CA ARG A 216 -27.24 -10.80 -15.83
C ARG A 216 -26.48 -11.67 -16.83
N ARG A 217 -25.52 -12.48 -16.35
CA ARG A 217 -24.77 -13.45 -17.16
C ARG A 217 -25.46 -14.80 -17.09
#